data_AF-A0A257A8I5-F1
#
_entry.id   AF-A0A257A8I5-F1
#
_cell.length_a   1.000
_cell.length_b   1.000
_cell.length_c   1.000
_cell.angle_alpha   90.00
_cell.angle_beta   90.00
_cell.angle_gamma   90.00
#
_symmetry.space_group_name_H-M   'P 1'
#
loop_
_entity.id
_entity.type
_entity.pdbx_description
1 polymer ?
#
loop_
_entity_poly.entity_id
_entity_poly.type
_entity_poly.pdbx_seq_one_letter_code
_entity_poly.pdbx_strand_id
1 'polypeptide(L)'
;MEKLIAQAQVYYIFGYGRDRSTYDDKKWVLGRIYLTNKRVLFKKMDRFIEIKYEDIVSIEEKDKYPRVSPPMGWSRGNILEVKHYEFGDKRHILTSLISANFDVTLKLRAILTRMIGEKVVEISEKHKKVLLLLYMGVKDNIIISYLLDMKIGDIEKIIEDLKFRGLISSDLIITAEGTRMVDEIRRRE
;
A
#
# COMPACT_ATOMS: atom_id res chain seq x y z
N MET A 1 24.19 0.87 -11.42
CA MET A 1 23.66 -0.48 -11.72
C MET A 1 22.23 -0.56 -11.18
N GLU A 2 21.29 -1.13 -11.94
CA GLU A 2 19.90 -1.34 -11.46
C GLU A 2 19.86 -2.56 -10.54
N LYS A 3 19.25 -2.43 -9.37
CA LYS A 3 19.17 -3.47 -8.33
C LYS A 3 17.71 -3.84 -8.09
N LEU A 4 17.41 -5.13 -8.07
CA LEU A 4 16.12 -5.65 -7.65
C LEU A 4 15.93 -5.45 -6.14
N ILE A 5 14.81 -4.85 -5.75
CA ILE A 5 14.40 -4.65 -4.36
C ILE A 5 13.45 -5.77 -3.93
N ALA A 6 12.39 -6.00 -4.71
CA ALA A 6 11.37 -6.98 -4.41
C ALA A 6 10.71 -7.52 -5.69
N GLN A 7 10.10 -8.70 -5.60
CA GLN A 7 9.25 -9.25 -6.64
C GLN A 7 8.08 -10.02 -6.05
N ALA A 8 6.95 -10.03 -6.74
CA ALA A 8 5.78 -10.80 -6.33
C ALA A 8 4.95 -11.24 -7.54
N GLN A 9 4.24 -12.37 -7.39
CA GLN A 9 3.20 -12.75 -8.33
C GLN A 9 1.91 -12.00 -7.98
N VAL A 10 1.33 -11.32 -8.97
CA VAL A 10 0.18 -10.45 -8.78
C VAL A 10 -0.76 -10.55 -9.97
N TYR A 11 -2.03 -10.23 -9.75
CA TYR A 11 -2.92 -9.85 -10.83
C TYR A 11 -2.82 -8.33 -11.03
N TYR A 12 -2.76 -7.87 -12.27
CA TYR A 12 -2.75 -6.45 -12.54
C TYR A 12 -3.59 -6.06 -13.75
N ILE A 13 -4.00 -4.79 -13.76
CA ILE A 13 -4.58 -4.10 -14.91
C ILE A 13 -3.68 -2.90 -15.18
N PHE A 14 -3.26 -2.68 -16.43
CA PHE A 14 -2.40 -1.56 -16.81
C PHE A 14 -3.11 -0.58 -17.75
N GLY A 15 -2.81 0.71 -17.62
CA GLY A 15 -3.23 1.74 -18.56
C GLY A 15 -4.71 2.13 -18.48
N TYR A 16 -5.32 1.99 -17.30
CA TYR A 16 -6.70 2.38 -17.04
C TYR A 16 -6.85 3.91 -17.13
N GLY A 17 -7.80 4.45 -17.91
CA GLY A 17 -8.11 5.89 -17.92
C GLY A 17 -7.72 6.73 -19.15
N ARG A 18 -7.31 6.14 -20.29
CA ARG A 18 -7.01 6.93 -21.52
C ARG A 18 -8.26 7.47 -22.25
N ASP A 19 -9.43 6.97 -21.93
CA ASP A 19 -10.68 7.34 -22.60
C ASP A 19 -11.86 7.06 -21.69
N ARG A 20 -13.05 7.53 -22.08
CA ARG A 20 -14.38 7.29 -21.47
C ARG A 20 -14.77 5.79 -21.27
N SER A 21 -13.83 4.87 -21.36
CA SER A 21 -13.95 3.46 -20.97
C SER A 21 -14.00 3.38 -19.45
N THR A 22 -15.18 3.03 -18.94
CA THR A 22 -15.37 2.56 -17.57
C THR A 22 -14.45 1.36 -17.31
N TYR A 23 -14.26 1.02 -16.02
CA TYR A 23 -13.56 -0.16 -15.50
C TYR A 23 -13.87 -1.51 -16.19
N ASP A 24 -14.85 -1.54 -17.09
CA ASP A 24 -15.51 -2.70 -17.67
C ASP A 24 -14.71 -3.40 -18.79
N ASP A 25 -13.78 -2.70 -19.47
CA ASP A 25 -13.12 -3.23 -20.69
C ASP A 25 -11.78 -3.97 -20.45
N LYS A 26 -11.22 -3.94 -19.24
CA LYS A 26 -9.87 -4.50 -18.98
C LYS A 26 -9.91 -5.78 -18.16
N LYS A 27 -9.29 -6.84 -18.70
CA LYS A 27 -9.13 -8.14 -18.04
C LYS A 27 -7.92 -8.14 -17.09
N TRP A 28 -8.10 -8.72 -15.90
CA TRP A 28 -7.00 -8.99 -14.98
C TRP A 28 -5.95 -9.90 -15.62
N VAL A 29 -4.69 -9.50 -15.51
CA VAL A 29 -3.55 -10.23 -16.05
C VAL A 29 -2.76 -10.84 -14.90
N LEU A 30 -2.62 -12.17 -14.88
CA LEU A 30 -1.65 -12.81 -14.01
C LEU A 30 -0.25 -12.56 -14.55
N GLY A 31 0.64 -12.03 -13.71
CA GLY A 31 2.04 -11.87 -14.02
C GLY A 31 2.89 -11.64 -12.78
N ARG A 32 4.07 -11.03 -12.98
CA ARG A 32 4.97 -10.66 -11.89
C ARG A 32 5.23 -9.17 -11.88
N ILE A 33 5.22 -8.59 -10.69
CA ILE A 33 5.74 -7.25 -10.44
C ILE A 33 7.18 -7.37 -9.94
N TYR A 34 8.05 -6.52 -10.46
CA TYR A 34 9.42 -6.34 -9.99
C TYR A 34 9.60 -4.88 -9.59
N LEU A 35 10.02 -4.66 -8.35
CA LEU A 35 10.40 -3.35 -7.85
C LEU A 35 11.91 -3.26 -7.89
N THR A 36 12.45 -2.34 -8.69
CA THR A 36 13.89 -2.06 -8.73
C THR A 36 14.17 -0.76 -7.99
N ASN A 37 15.44 -0.40 -7.83
CA ASN A 37 15.78 0.91 -7.27
C ASN A 37 15.46 2.11 -8.19
N LYS A 38 14.89 1.88 -9.38
CA LYS A 38 14.60 2.93 -10.37
C LYS A 38 13.16 2.96 -10.87
N ARG A 39 12.49 1.80 -10.91
CA ARG A 39 11.18 1.65 -11.55
C ARG A 39 10.42 0.43 -11.06
N VAL A 40 9.15 0.41 -11.41
CA VAL A 40 8.24 -0.73 -11.31
C VAL A 40 8.16 -1.41 -12.67
N LEU A 41 8.31 -2.73 -12.71
CA LEU A 41 8.13 -3.53 -13.92
C LEU A 41 6.99 -4.53 -13.72
N PHE A 42 6.05 -4.56 -14.66
CA PHE A 42 5.04 -5.61 -14.78
C PHE A 42 5.43 -6.52 -15.94
N LYS A 43 5.65 -7.80 -15.67
CA LYS A 43 6.03 -8.80 -16.68
C LYS A 43 4.96 -9.86 -16.82
N LYS A 44 4.57 -10.13 -18.08
CA LYS A 44 3.77 -11.29 -18.48
C LYS A 44 4.39 -11.90 -19.73
N MET A 45 4.91 -13.13 -19.61
CA MET A 45 5.59 -13.82 -20.71
C MET A 45 6.69 -12.91 -21.31
N ASP A 46 6.62 -12.61 -22.61
CA ASP A 46 7.59 -11.78 -23.34
C ASP A 46 7.24 -10.28 -23.35
N ARG A 47 6.14 -9.89 -22.71
CA ARG A 47 5.75 -8.48 -22.58
C ARG A 47 6.16 -7.96 -21.21
N PHE A 48 6.80 -6.80 -21.20
CA PHE A 48 7.03 -6.03 -20.00
C PHE A 48 6.47 -4.62 -20.15
N ILE A 49 6.01 -4.08 -19.04
CA ILE A 49 5.50 -2.74 -18.89
C ILE A 49 6.30 -2.10 -17.76
N GLU A 50 6.74 -0.86 -17.95
CA GLU A 50 7.54 -0.15 -16.97
C GLU A 50 6.89 1.15 -16.51
N ILE A 51 7.07 1.49 -15.24
CA ILE A 51 6.67 2.78 -14.67
C ILE A 51 7.85 3.27 -13.83
N LYS A 52 8.43 4.42 -14.19
CA LYS A 52 9.46 5.02 -13.36
C LYS A 52 8.83 5.64 -12.11
N TYR A 53 9.57 5.66 -11.01
CA TYR A 53 9.06 6.28 -9.77
C TYR A 53 8.71 7.76 -9.94
N GLU A 54 9.45 8.48 -10.77
CA GLU A 54 9.19 9.90 -11.10
C GLU A 54 7.88 10.13 -11.86
N ASP A 55 7.33 9.09 -12.48
CA ASP A 55 6.07 9.15 -13.22
C ASP A 55 4.87 8.76 -12.36
N ILE A 56 5.09 8.22 -11.15
CA ILE A 56 4.00 7.85 -10.24
C ILE A 56 3.47 9.11 -9.56
N VAL A 57 2.16 9.32 -9.68
CA VAL A 57 1.42 10.47 -9.16
C VAL A 57 0.84 10.19 -7.78
N SER A 58 0.24 9.02 -7.58
CA SER A 58 -0.29 8.60 -6.27
C SER A 58 -0.42 7.09 -6.16
N ILE A 59 -0.47 6.61 -4.92
CA ILE A 59 -0.69 5.20 -4.57
C ILE A 59 -1.82 5.13 -3.53
N GLU A 60 -2.90 4.45 -3.85
CA GLU A 60 -4.12 4.41 -3.03
C GLU A 60 -4.62 2.97 -2.86
N GLU A 61 -5.17 2.63 -1.68
CA GLU A 61 -5.95 1.40 -1.53
C GLU A 61 -7.37 1.63 -2.03
N LYS A 62 -7.93 0.63 -2.70
CA LYS A 62 -9.29 0.71 -3.22
C LYS A 62 -10.11 -0.48 -2.74
N ASP A 63 -11.03 -0.20 -1.83
CA ASP A 63 -11.94 -1.21 -1.26
C ASP A 63 -13.05 -1.65 -2.21
N LYS A 64 -13.32 -0.85 -3.25
CA LYS A 64 -14.43 -1.10 -4.18
C LYS A 64 -14.01 -0.85 -5.62
N TYR A 65 -14.04 -1.92 -6.41
CA TYR A 65 -14.09 -1.84 -7.86
C TYR A 65 -15.49 -2.15 -8.36
N PRO A 66 -15.99 -1.42 -9.38
CA PRO A 66 -17.22 -1.80 -10.05
C PRO A 66 -16.95 -3.00 -10.98
N ARG A 67 -17.80 -4.03 -10.85
CA ARG A 67 -18.14 -5.09 -11.81
C ARG A 67 -17.11 -6.18 -12.16
N VAL A 68 -15.80 -5.95 -12.24
CA VAL A 68 -14.82 -7.02 -12.60
C VAL A 68 -13.99 -7.46 -11.41
N SER A 69 -14.32 -8.63 -10.86
CA SER A 69 -13.56 -9.22 -9.76
C SER A 69 -12.23 -9.82 -10.24
N PRO A 70 -11.16 -9.74 -9.44
CA PRO A 70 -10.00 -10.60 -9.67
C PRO A 70 -10.43 -12.09 -9.65
N PRO A 71 -9.69 -12.98 -10.33
CA PRO A 71 -10.01 -14.41 -10.35
C PRO A 71 -10.13 -15.02 -8.94
N MET A 72 -10.94 -16.07 -8.80
CA MET A 72 -11.21 -16.74 -7.52
C MET A 72 -9.91 -17.01 -6.73
N GLY A 73 -9.91 -16.62 -5.44
CA GLY A 73 -8.78 -16.81 -4.52
C GLY A 73 -7.99 -15.55 -4.16
N TRP A 74 -8.30 -14.39 -4.76
CA TRP A 74 -7.60 -13.13 -4.49
C TRP A 74 -8.60 -12.06 -4.00
N SER A 75 -8.22 -11.35 -2.94
CA SER A 75 -9.15 -10.50 -2.16
C SER A 75 -9.64 -9.30 -2.97
N ARG A 76 -10.97 -9.13 -3.01
CA ARG A 76 -11.64 -7.93 -3.53
C ARG A 76 -11.36 -6.67 -2.70
N GLY A 77 -10.93 -6.83 -1.45
CA GLY A 77 -10.64 -5.72 -0.54
C GLY A 77 -9.18 -5.25 -0.58
N ASN A 78 -8.30 -5.88 -1.36
CA ASN A 78 -6.86 -5.61 -1.30
C ASN A 78 -6.30 -5.23 -2.68
N ILE A 79 -6.84 -4.15 -3.26
CA ILE A 79 -6.39 -3.61 -4.54
C ILE A 79 -5.55 -2.36 -4.29
N LEU A 80 -4.33 -2.37 -4.79
CA LEU A 80 -3.45 -1.21 -4.85
C LEU A 80 -3.66 -0.50 -6.19
N GLU A 81 -4.09 0.74 -6.14
CA GLU A 81 -4.18 1.65 -7.27
C GLU A 81 -2.89 2.48 -7.36
N VAL A 82 -2.30 2.53 -8.55
CA VAL A 82 -1.10 3.32 -8.86
C VAL A 82 -1.45 4.24 -10.02
N LYS A 83 -1.60 5.54 -9.75
CA LYS A 83 -1.77 6.56 -10.79
C LYS A 83 -0.40 6.99 -11.28
N HIS A 84 -0.19 7.06 -12.58
CA HIS A 84 1.10 7.40 -13.16
C HIS A 84 0.95 8.06 -14.53
N TYR A 85 1.94 8.83 -14.96
CA TYR A 85 1.98 9.37 -16.31
C TYR A 85 2.20 8.28 -17.36
N GLU A 86 1.65 8.49 -18.56
CA GLU A 86 1.91 7.64 -19.72
C GLU A 86 3.35 7.85 -20.18
N PHE A 87 4.27 6.92 -19.91
CA PHE A 87 5.64 6.84 -20.45
C PHE A 87 6.28 8.19 -20.86
N GLY A 88 6.53 9.06 -19.88
CA GLY A 88 7.19 10.36 -20.09
C GLY A 88 6.28 11.50 -20.57
N ASP A 89 5.01 11.23 -20.88
CA ASP A 89 3.98 12.24 -21.16
C ASP A 89 3.26 12.67 -19.87
N LYS A 90 3.76 13.78 -19.31
CA LYS A 90 3.20 14.41 -18.11
C LYS A 90 1.80 15.02 -18.29
N ARG A 91 1.20 14.93 -19.48
CA ARG A 91 -0.16 15.43 -19.76
C ARG A 91 -1.22 14.35 -19.60
N HIS A 92 -0.84 13.07 -19.68
CA HIS A 92 -1.79 11.95 -19.68
C HIS A 92 -1.54 11.04 -18.47
N ILE A 93 -2.53 10.95 -17.58
CA ILE A 93 -2.48 10.08 -16.41
C ILE A 93 -3.17 8.76 -16.75
N LEU A 94 -2.45 7.68 -16.52
CA LEU A 94 -2.94 6.31 -16.52
C LEU A 94 -3.04 5.80 -15.09
N THR A 95 -3.88 4.81 -14.90
CA THR A 95 -4.03 4.10 -13.63
C THR A 95 -3.68 2.64 -13.84
N SER A 96 -2.94 2.09 -12.90
CA SER A 96 -2.61 0.68 -12.85
C SER A 96 -3.17 0.11 -11.57
N LEU A 97 -3.76 -1.08 -11.63
CA LEU A 97 -4.25 -1.79 -10.47
C LEU A 97 -3.43 -3.03 -10.21
N ILE A 98 -3.26 -3.34 -8.94
CA ILE A 98 -2.57 -4.54 -8.49
C ILE A 98 -3.46 -5.21 -7.45
N SER A 99 -3.80 -6.49 -7.66
CA SER A 99 -4.45 -7.33 -6.67
C SER A 99 -3.47 -8.41 -6.24
N ALA A 100 -3.25 -8.49 -4.93
CA ALA A 100 -2.39 -9.48 -4.31
C ALA A 100 -2.99 -10.02 -2.98
N ASN A 101 -2.33 -10.99 -2.34
CA ASN A 101 -2.61 -11.31 -0.94
C ASN A 101 -2.34 -10.05 -0.08
N PHE A 102 -3.11 -9.86 1.00
CA PHE A 102 -3.02 -8.72 1.91
C PHE A 102 -1.58 -8.34 2.26
N ASP A 103 -0.79 -9.30 2.75
CA ASP A 103 0.61 -9.06 3.13
C ASP A 103 1.48 -8.58 1.96
N VAL A 104 1.19 -9.08 0.75
CA VAL A 104 1.92 -8.69 -0.46
C VAL A 104 1.50 -7.28 -0.89
N THR A 105 0.20 -6.98 -0.87
CA THR A 105 -0.33 -5.64 -1.16
C THR A 105 0.24 -4.60 -0.21
N LEU A 106 0.24 -4.87 1.11
CA LEU A 106 0.83 -4.01 2.13
C LEU A 106 2.32 -3.76 1.89
N LYS A 107 3.10 -4.83 1.66
CA LYS A 107 4.55 -4.72 1.40
C LYS A 107 4.84 -3.93 0.13
N LEU A 108 4.10 -4.19 -0.95
CA LEU A 108 4.24 -3.45 -2.20
C LEU A 108 3.97 -1.97 -1.99
N ARG A 109 2.88 -1.62 -1.30
CA ARG A 109 2.53 -0.24 -0.97
C ARG A 109 3.64 0.45 -0.18
N ALA A 110 4.09 -0.15 0.92
CA ALA A 110 5.14 0.44 1.75
C ALA A 110 6.45 0.68 0.98
N ILE A 111 6.87 -0.26 0.12
CA ILE A 111 8.06 -0.10 -0.72
C ILE A 111 7.82 1.02 -1.73
N LEU A 112 6.69 1.00 -2.46
CA LEU A 112 6.41 1.98 -3.49
C LEU A 112 6.32 3.40 -2.92
N THR A 113 5.60 3.62 -1.81
CA THR A 113 5.53 4.91 -1.10
C THR A 113 6.92 5.43 -0.72
N ARG A 114 7.80 4.56 -0.21
CA ARG A 114 9.19 4.92 0.09
C ARG A 114 9.96 5.32 -1.18
N MET A 115 9.75 4.61 -2.29
CA MET A 115 10.50 4.82 -3.53
C MET A 115 10.07 6.07 -4.30
N ILE A 116 8.79 6.45 -4.25
CA ILE A 116 8.29 7.67 -4.91
C ILE A 116 8.69 8.95 -4.15
N GLY A 117 9.29 8.82 -2.98
CA GLY A 117 9.69 9.97 -2.18
C GLY A 117 8.50 10.76 -1.62
N GLU A 118 7.28 10.20 -1.66
CA GLU A 118 6.24 10.61 -0.72
C GLU A 118 6.89 10.50 0.65
N LYS A 119 7.03 11.65 1.33
CA LYS A 119 7.52 11.66 2.70
C LYS A 119 6.63 10.68 3.44
N VAL A 120 7.20 9.54 3.83
CA VAL A 120 6.62 8.71 4.88
C VAL A 120 6.48 9.68 6.05
N VAL A 121 5.27 10.23 6.21
CA VAL A 121 5.01 11.28 7.19
C VAL A 121 5.50 10.70 8.50
N GLU A 122 6.41 11.41 9.18
CA GLU A 122 6.94 10.90 10.45
C GLU A 122 5.79 10.46 11.34
N ILE A 123 5.97 9.34 12.01
CA ILE A 123 4.98 8.81 12.92
C ILE A 123 4.72 9.87 14.00
N SER A 124 3.51 10.46 13.99
CA SER A 124 3.19 11.53 14.93
C SER A 124 3.12 10.98 16.36
N GLU A 125 3.18 11.85 17.37
CA GLU A 125 3.10 11.37 18.76
C GLU A 125 1.82 10.61 19.07
N LYS A 126 0.71 10.93 18.39
CA LYS A 126 -0.53 10.19 18.51
C LYS A 126 -0.39 8.75 18.00
N HIS A 127 0.29 8.55 16.87
CA HIS A 127 0.55 7.21 16.32
C HIS A 127 1.47 6.40 17.24
N LYS A 128 2.51 7.03 17.80
CA LYS A 128 3.43 6.39 18.75
C LYS A 128 2.69 5.92 20.01
N LYS A 129 1.81 6.76 20.57
CA LYS A 129 0.98 6.41 21.73
C LYS A 129 0.03 5.25 21.44
N VAL A 130 -0.64 5.25 20.28
CA VAL A 130 -1.48 4.11 19.88
C VAL A 130 -0.66 2.85 19.71
N LEU A 131 0.51 2.93 19.06
CA LEU A 131 1.41 1.79 18.86
C LEU A 131 1.90 1.20 20.20
N LEU A 132 2.22 2.05 21.18
CA LEU A 132 2.59 1.62 22.54
C LEU A 132 1.44 0.92 23.26
N LEU A 133 0.22 1.44 23.19
CA LEU A 133 -0.96 0.80 23.80
C LEU A 133 -1.24 -0.58 23.19
N LEU A 134 -1.13 -0.71 21.86
CA LEU A 134 -1.25 -1.98 21.16
C LEU A 134 -0.15 -2.97 21.59
N TYR A 135 1.08 -2.49 21.78
CA TYR A 135 2.20 -3.28 22.29
C TYR A 135 1.98 -3.76 23.73
N MET A 136 1.32 -2.96 24.57
CA MET A 136 0.92 -3.34 25.93
C MET A 136 -0.30 -4.29 25.96
N GLY A 137 -0.89 -4.62 24.81
CA GLY A 137 -2.01 -5.55 24.69
C GLY A 137 -3.39 -4.90 24.70
N VAL A 138 -3.50 -3.57 24.67
CA VAL A 138 -4.78 -2.87 24.60
C VAL A 138 -5.26 -2.87 23.15
N LYS A 139 -6.19 -3.78 22.80
CA LYS A 139 -6.69 -3.97 21.42
C LYS A 139 -8.08 -3.41 21.15
N ASP A 140 -8.70 -2.78 22.14
CA ASP A 140 -10.05 -2.22 22.01
C ASP A 140 -9.96 -0.73 21.66
N ASN A 141 -10.51 -0.35 20.50
CA ASN A 141 -10.48 1.03 20.00
C ASN A 141 -11.22 2.01 20.92
N ILE A 142 -12.24 1.56 21.65
CA ILE A 142 -12.98 2.37 22.63
C ILE A 142 -12.07 2.66 23.83
N ILE A 143 -11.34 1.64 24.31
CA ILE A 143 -10.39 1.82 25.41
C ILE A 143 -9.24 2.74 24.99
N ILE A 144 -8.68 2.55 23.80
CA ILE A 144 -7.61 3.42 23.26
C ILE A 144 -8.12 4.87 23.13
N SER A 145 -9.32 5.04 22.59
CA SER A 145 -9.99 6.34 22.46
C SER A 145 -10.14 7.05 23.80
N TYR A 146 -10.56 6.32 24.84
CA TYR A 146 -10.68 6.82 26.20
C TYR A 146 -9.32 7.20 26.81
N LEU A 147 -8.31 6.34 26.71
CA LEU A 147 -6.98 6.56 27.29
C LEU A 147 -6.23 7.74 26.66
N LEU A 148 -6.48 8.02 25.38
CA LEU A 148 -5.80 9.09 24.65
C LEU A 148 -6.62 10.37 24.51
N ASP A 149 -7.84 10.40 25.03
CA ASP A 149 -8.81 11.49 24.83
C ASP A 149 -8.97 11.85 23.34
N MET A 150 -9.24 10.84 22.53
CA MET A 150 -9.36 10.95 21.07
C MET A 150 -10.68 10.37 20.58
N LYS A 151 -11.23 10.92 19.50
CA LYS A 151 -12.43 10.34 18.87
C LYS A 151 -12.11 8.98 18.25
N ILE A 152 -13.05 8.04 18.33
CA ILE A 152 -12.91 6.68 17.77
C ILE A 152 -12.51 6.72 16.28
N GLY A 153 -13.14 7.58 15.49
CA GLY A 153 -12.80 7.70 14.06
C GLY A 153 -11.38 8.19 13.77
N ASP A 154 -10.74 8.89 14.72
CA ASP A 154 -9.32 9.27 14.61
C ASP A 154 -8.39 8.11 15.01
N ILE A 155 -8.81 7.28 15.98
CA ILE A 155 -8.10 6.03 16.33
C ILE A 155 -8.13 5.05 15.16
N GLU A 156 -9.27 4.88 14.49
CA GLU A 156 -9.40 4.03 13.31
C GLU A 156 -8.45 4.46 12.20
N LYS A 157 -8.36 5.76 11.91
CA LYS A 157 -7.41 6.29 10.92
C LYS A 157 -5.96 6.01 11.30
N ILE A 158 -5.61 6.18 12.58
CA ILE A 158 -4.26 5.88 13.07
C ILE A 158 -3.96 4.39 12.95
N ILE A 159 -4.91 3.51 13.30
CA ILE A 159 -4.76 2.06 13.19
C ILE A 159 -4.55 1.66 11.73
N GLU A 160 -5.34 2.22 10.80
CA GLU A 160 -5.15 1.97 9.37
C GLU A 160 -3.80 2.49 8.87
N ASP A 161 -3.31 3.64 9.36
CA ASP A 161 -1.97 4.13 9.04
C ASP A 161 -0.84 3.26 9.64
N LEU A 162 -1.03 2.71 10.85
CA LEU A 162 -0.08 1.77 11.46
C LEU A 162 -0.06 0.42 10.73
N LYS A 163 -1.22 -0.07 10.27
CA LYS A 163 -1.32 -1.24 9.37
C LYS A 163 -0.66 -0.94 8.03
N PHE A 164 -0.88 0.26 7.48
CA PHE A 164 -0.26 0.74 6.25
C PHE A 164 1.25 0.65 6.30
N ARG A 165 1.82 1.09 7.43
CA ARG A 165 3.26 1.07 7.67
C ARG A 165 3.80 -0.32 8.00
N GLY A 166 2.94 -1.32 8.11
CA GLY A 166 3.32 -2.68 8.49
C GLY A 166 3.82 -2.79 9.93
N LEU A 167 3.47 -1.83 10.80
CA LEU A 167 3.85 -1.85 12.21
C LEU A 167 2.92 -2.76 13.02
N ILE A 168 1.70 -2.97 12.54
CA ILE A 168 0.71 -3.88 13.12
C ILE A 168 0.01 -4.70 12.02
N SER A 169 -0.51 -5.88 12.38
CA SER A 169 -1.32 -6.74 11.50
C SER A 169 -2.79 -6.34 11.46
N SER A 170 -3.59 -7.01 10.63
CA SER A 170 -5.05 -6.86 10.58
C SER A 170 -5.71 -7.13 11.93
N ASP A 171 -5.18 -8.07 12.71
CA ASP A 171 -5.68 -8.48 14.04
C ASP A 171 -5.11 -7.63 15.19
N LEU A 172 -4.57 -6.46 14.85
CA LEU A 172 -3.97 -5.51 15.79
C LEU A 172 -2.80 -6.12 16.58
N ILE A 173 -2.06 -7.04 15.98
CA ILE A 173 -0.85 -7.64 16.56
C ILE A 173 0.36 -6.83 16.08
N ILE A 174 1.22 -6.41 16.99
CA ILE A 174 2.49 -5.76 16.66
C ILE A 174 3.35 -6.69 15.80
N THR A 175 3.88 -6.17 14.69
CA THR A 175 4.84 -6.89 13.85
C THR A 175 6.26 -6.74 14.38
N ALA A 176 7.22 -7.51 13.84
CA ALA A 176 8.63 -7.34 14.19
C ALA A 176 9.16 -5.91 13.93
N GLU A 177 8.64 -5.23 12.90
CA GLU A 177 8.99 -3.83 12.61
C GLU A 177 8.33 -2.87 13.62
N GLY A 178 7.07 -3.14 14.00
CA GLY A 178 6.39 -2.42 15.08
C GLY A 178 7.14 -2.51 16.41
N THR A 179 7.65 -3.69 16.77
CA THR A 179 8.45 -3.89 17.99
C THR A 179 9.72 -3.04 17.98
N ARG A 180 10.46 -3.02 16.87
CA ARG A 180 11.67 -2.17 16.74
C ARG A 180 11.34 -0.70 16.93
N MET A 181 10.26 -0.24 16.31
CA MET A 181 9.79 1.14 16.45
C MET A 181 9.46 1.47 17.91
N VAL A 182 8.77 0.57 18.61
CA VAL A 182 8.48 0.73 20.04
C VAL A 182 9.76 0.83 20.88
N ASP A 183 10.75 -0.02 20.62
CA ASP A 183 12.03 0.03 21.33
C ASP A 183 12.79 1.34 21.07
N GLU A 184 12.71 1.89 19.87
CA GLU A 184 13.28 3.20 19.54
C GLU A 184 12.56 4.34 20.28
N ILE A 185 11.23 4.29 20.37
CA ILE A 185 10.43 5.29 21.11
C ILE A 185 10.84 5.28 22.59
N ARG A 186 10.89 4.10 23.22
CA ARG A 186 11.21 3.92 24.64
C ARG A 186 12.63 4.32 25.03
N ARG A 187 13.56 4.42 24.08
CA ARG A 187 14.95 4.85 24.32
C ARG A 187 15.14 6.37 24.22
N ARG A 188 14.16 7.10 23.68
CA ARG A 188 14.21 8.55 23.47
C ARG A 188 13.42 9.35 24.52
N GLU A 189 12.64 8.66 25.35
CA GLU A 189 12.03 9.17 26.59
C GLU A 189 12.94 8.88 27.79
#